data_AF-A0A7K4IHY9-F1
#
_entry.id   AF-A0A7K4IHY9-F1
#
_cell.length_a   1.000
_cell.length_b   1.000
_cell.length_c   1.000
_cell.angle_alpha   90.00
_cell.angle_beta   90.00
_cell.angle_gamma   90.00
#
_symmetry.space_group_name_H-M   'P 1'
#
loop_
_entity.id
_entity.type
_entity.pdbx_description
1 polymer ?
#
loop_
_entity_poly.entity_id
_entity_poly.type
_entity_poly.pdbx_seq_one_letter_code
_entity_poly.pdbx_strand_id
1 'polypeptide(L)'
;MFGRVVKLVGSDHIMVRCADGKTRMGRIRGKLRRRVWIRDNDVVLLAPWDFKQDSKCDIVWRYTLSQVEWLTANGKFPEGF
;
A
#
# COMPACT_ATOMS: atom_id res chain seq x y z
N MET A 1 -6.17 5.43 -0.97
CA MET A 1 -5.01 6.15 -0.38
C MET A 1 -3.73 5.45 -0.78
N PHE A 2 -2.62 6.17 -1.03
CA PHE A 2 -1.33 5.54 -1.32
C PHE A 2 -0.61 5.08 -0.04
N GLY A 3 0.21 4.04 -0.17
CA GLY A 3 1.09 3.60 0.89
C GLY A 3 2.33 2.88 0.36
N ARG A 4 3.36 2.81 1.19
CA ARG A 4 4.62 2.14 0.90
C ARG A 4 4.81 1.00 1.89
N VAL A 5 5.11 -0.18 1.36
CA VAL A 5 5.31 -1.37 2.17
C VAL A 5 6.57 -1.20 3.01
N VAL A 6 6.41 -1.31 4.32
CA VAL A 6 7.52 -1.24 5.28
C VAL A 6 8.07 -2.63 5.55
N LYS A 7 7.16 -3.58 5.87
CA LYS A 7 7.54 -4.95 6.23
C LYS A 7 6.40 -5.92 6.01
N LEU A 8 6.71 -7.10 5.52
CA LEU A 8 5.82 -8.26 5.52
C LEU A 8 5.67 -8.83 6.95
N VAL A 9 4.45 -8.89 7.48
CA VAL A 9 4.18 -9.39 8.84
C VAL A 9 3.81 -10.88 8.82
N GLY A 10 3.28 -11.37 7.71
CA GLY A 10 2.84 -12.76 7.53
C GLY A 10 1.31 -12.89 7.63
N SER A 11 0.78 -14.09 7.34
CA SER A 11 -0.66 -14.37 7.36
C SER A 11 -1.51 -13.36 6.56
N ASP A 12 -1.03 -12.99 5.36
CA ASP A 12 -1.63 -11.97 4.48
C ASP A 12 -1.67 -10.54 5.05
N HIS A 13 -0.95 -10.27 6.14
CA HIS A 13 -0.80 -8.94 6.72
C HIS A 13 0.56 -8.35 6.38
N ILE A 14 0.54 -7.06 6.05
CA ILE A 14 1.69 -6.25 5.69
C ILE A 14 1.62 -4.94 6.47
N MET A 15 2.76 -4.47 6.97
CA MET A 15 2.87 -3.15 7.57
C MET A 15 3.11 -2.11 6.46
N VAL A 16 2.24 -1.11 6.38
CA VAL A 16 2.28 -0.11 5.32
C VAL A 16 2.31 1.29 5.94
N ARG A 17 3.31 2.08 5.55
CA ARG A 17 3.33 3.51 5.83
C ARG A 17 2.39 4.17 4.84
N CYS A 18 1.41 4.92 5.32
CA CYS A 18 0.38 5.55 4.51
C CYS A 18 0.76 7.00 4.20
N ALA A 19 0.21 7.53 3.10
CA ALA A 19 0.45 8.91 2.66
C ALA A 19 -0.01 9.98 3.67
N ASP A 20 -0.88 9.61 4.61
CA ASP A 20 -1.33 10.47 5.70
C ASP A 20 -0.36 10.51 6.90
N GLY A 21 0.79 9.83 6.79
CA GLY A 21 1.81 9.75 7.84
C GLY A 21 1.59 8.63 8.87
N LYS A 22 0.45 7.92 8.82
CA LYS A 22 0.17 6.81 9.74
C LYS A 22 0.73 5.49 9.23
N THR A 23 1.11 4.60 10.14
CA THR A 23 1.46 3.22 9.81
C THR A 23 0.27 2.31 10.11
N ARG A 24 -0.22 1.61 9.09
CA ARG A 24 -1.41 0.75 9.19
C ARG A 24 -1.05 -0.69 8.87
N MET A 25 -1.84 -1.61 9.40
CA MET A 25 -1.79 -3.01 9.05
C MET A 25 -2.69 -3.25 7.83
N GLY A 26 -2.06 -3.55 6.70
CA GLY A 26 -2.69 -3.83 5.42
C GLY A 26 -2.95 -5.33 5.24
N ARG A 27 -4.19 -5.71 4.94
CA ARG A 27 -4.53 -7.07 4.52
C ARG A 27 -4.46 -7.19 3.01
N ILE A 28 -3.76 -8.20 2.49
CA ILE A 28 -3.74 -8.47 1.04
C ILE A 28 -5.08 -9.08 0.64
N ARG A 29 -5.81 -8.41 -0.26
CA ARG A 29 -7.07 -8.95 -0.77
C ARG A 29 -6.79 -10.27 -1.53
N GLY A 30 -7.59 -11.31 -1.29
CA GLY A 30 -7.29 -12.67 -1.80
C GLY A 30 -7.08 -12.77 -3.32
N LYS A 31 -7.80 -11.95 -4.11
CA LYS A 31 -7.61 -11.86 -5.57
C LYS A 31 -6.23 -11.30 -5.95
N LEU A 32 -5.69 -10.37 -5.15
CA LEU A 32 -4.39 -9.74 -5.35
C LEU A 32 -3.26 -10.71 -4.98
N ARG A 33 -3.40 -11.40 -3.84
CA ARG A 33 -2.42 -12.38 -3.34
C ARG A 33 -2.02 -13.44 -4.39
N ARG A 34 -2.97 -13.88 -5.21
CA ARG A 34 -2.74 -14.90 -6.25
C ARG A 34 -2.06 -14.36 -7.52
N ARG A 35 -2.04 -13.05 -7.71
CA ARG A 35 -1.65 -12.40 -8.98
C ARG A 35 -0.32 -11.67 -8.91
N VAL A 36 0.00 -11.10 -7.76
CA VAL A 36 1.16 -10.24 -7.60
C VAL A 36 1.87 -10.55 -6.30
N TRP A 37 3.19 -10.62 -6.42
CA TRP A 37 4.11 -10.67 -5.30
C TRP A 37 4.32 -9.25 -4.79
N ILE A 38 4.17 -9.05 -3.49
CA ILE A 38 4.41 -7.76 -2.84
C ILE A 38 5.70 -7.89 -2.02
N ARG A 39 6.60 -6.93 -2.16
CA ARG A 39 7.88 -6.87 -1.45
C ARG A 39 7.98 -5.58 -0.64
N ASP A 40 8.99 -5.52 0.20
CA ASP A 40 9.34 -4.29 0.92
C ASP A 40 9.65 -3.16 -0.06
N ASN A 41 9.29 -1.93 0.29
CA ASN A 41 9.34 -0.73 -0.54
C ASN A 41 8.39 -0.67 -1.75
N ASP A 42 7.56 -1.68 -2.01
CA ASP A 42 6.54 -1.57 -3.05
C ASP A 42 5.53 -0.46 -2.71
N VAL A 43 5.08 0.25 -3.73
CA VAL A 43 4.00 1.24 -3.63
C VAL A 43 2.66 0.55 -3.87
N VAL A 44 1.73 0.75 -2.95
CA VAL A 44 0.43 0.08 -2.94
C VAL A 44 -0.72 1.06 -2.81
N LEU A 45 -1.88 0.66 -3.33
CA LEU A 45 -3.15 1.34 -3.10
C LEU A 45 -3.87 0.68 -1.94
N LEU A 46 -4.22 1.50 -0.95
CA LEU A 46 -4.90 1.12 0.28
C LEU A 46 -6.34 1.60 0.29
N ALA A 47 -7.22 0.75 0.80
CA ALA A 47 -8.58 1.06 1.21
C ALA A 47 -8.68 0.92 2.74
N PRO A 48 -8.67 2.03 3.49
CA PRO A 48 -8.97 2.02 4.93
C PRO A 48 -10.30 1.30 5.22
N TRP A 49 -10.36 0.56 6.32
CA TRP A 49 -11.62 -0.04 6.76
C TRP A 49 -12.52 1.02 7.38
N ASP A 50 -13.84 0.91 7.21
CA ASP A 50 -14.80 1.87 7.78
C ASP A 50 -14.68 1.99 9.30
N PHE A 51 -14.44 0.84 9.97
CA PHE A 51 -14.11 0.76 11.38
C PHE A 51 -12.59 0.65 11.57
N LYS A 52 -12.04 1.34 12.58
CA LYS A 52 -10.59 1.34 12.90
C LYS A 52 -9.71 1.83 11.74
N GLN A 53 -10.17 2.85 11.02
CA GLN A 53 -9.47 3.49 9.90
C GLN A 53 -7.98 3.69 10.20
N ASP A 54 -7.65 4.27 11.35
CA ASP A 54 -6.27 4.62 11.72
C ASP A 54 -5.29 3.45 11.89
N SER A 55 -5.78 2.23 11.99
CA SER A 55 -4.94 1.05 12.28
C SER A 55 -4.98 -0.02 11.20
N LYS A 56 -6.09 -0.11 10.43
CA LYS A 56 -6.32 -1.20 9.48
C LYS A 56 -6.74 -0.71 8.11
N CYS A 57 -6.31 -1.45 7.09
CA CYS A 57 -6.69 -1.22 5.71
C CYS A 57 -6.59 -2.51 4.89
N ASP A 58 -7.23 -2.53 3.72
CA ASP A 58 -7.03 -3.54 2.69
C ASP A 58 -6.10 -3.02 1.60
N ILE A 59 -5.21 -3.88 1.11
CA ILE A 59 -4.37 -3.62 -0.05
C ILE A 59 -5.13 -4.06 -1.29
N VAL A 60 -5.43 -3.09 -2.16
CA VAL A 60 -6.26 -3.28 -3.35
C VAL A 60 -5.42 -3.44 -4.60
N TRP A 61 -4.28 -2.75 -4.68
CA TRP A 61 -3.41 -2.75 -5.85
C TRP A 61 -1.94 -2.58 -5.46
N ARG A 62 -1.04 -3.10 -6.30
CA ARG A 62 0.41 -2.85 -6.22
C ARG A 62 0.86 -2.19 -7.51
N TYR A 63 1.47 -1.01 -7.40
CA TYR A 63 2.03 -0.30 -8.53
C TYR A 63 3.38 -0.88 -8.92
N THR A 64 3.66 -0.88 -10.21
CA THR A 64 5.00 -1.14 -10.74
C THR A 64 5.86 0.12 -10.66
N LEU A 65 7.18 -0.03 -10.74
CA LEU A 65 8.10 1.10 -10.69
C LEU A 65 7.77 2.17 -11.75
N SER A 66 7.56 1.76 -13.00
CA SER A 66 7.22 2.68 -14.10
C SER A 66 5.88 3.40 -13.88
N GLN A 67 4.90 2.76 -13.23
CA GLN A 67 3.65 3.42 -12.86
C GLN A 67 3.88 4.46 -11.75
N VAL A 68 4.74 4.17 -10.78
CA VAL A 68 5.12 5.13 -9.73
C VAL A 68 5.84 6.33 -10.34
N GLU A 69 6.82 6.10 -11.22
CA GLU A 69 7.54 7.17 -11.93
C GLU A 69 6.58 8.06 -12.71
N TRP A 70 5.62 7.47 -13.43
CA TRP A 70 4.59 8.23 -14.13
C TRP A 70 3.71 9.04 -13.17
N LEU A 71 3.28 8.46 -12.04
CA LEU A 71 2.48 9.16 -11.04
C LEU A 71 3.23 10.34 -10.42
N THR A 72 4.52 10.17 -10.14
CA THR A 72 5.39 11.22 -9.60
C THR A 72 5.60 12.33 -10.62
N ALA A 73 5.91 12.00 -11.88
CA ALA A 73 6.09 12.98 -12.94
C ALA A 73 4.84 13.82 -13.23
N ASN A 74 3.65 13.26 -12.97
CA ASN A 74 2.37 13.95 -13.14
C ASN A 74 1.86 14.64 -11.85
N GLY A 75 2.66 14.69 -10.78
CA GLY A 75 2.28 15.30 -9.50
C GLY A 75 1.07 14.62 -8.83
N LYS A 76 0.82 13.34 -9.14
CA LYS A 76 -0.27 12.53 -8.56
C LYS A 76 0.17 11.71 -7.36
N PHE A 77 1.46 11.75 -7.03
CA PHE A 77 2.07 11.07 -5.90
C PHE A 77 2.57 12.13 -4.90
N PRO A 78 2.31 11.98 -3.59
CA PRO A 78 2.76 12.96 -2.60
C PRO A 78 4.29 13.04 -2.55
N GLU A 79 4.82 14.26 -2.55
CA GLU A 79 6.26 14.52 -2.45
C GLU A 79 6.81 14.09 -1.08
N GLY A 80 7.95 13.40 -1.06
CA GLY A 80 8.63 12.98 0.19
C GLY A 80 8.27 11.58 0.71
N PHE A 81 7.83 10.67 -0.17
CA PHE A 81 7.36 9.32 0.17
C PHE A 81 8.24 8.18 -0.38
#